data_AF-A0A4P2Q210-F1
#
_entry.id   AF-A0A4P2Q210-F1
#
_cell.length_a   1.000
_cell.length_b   1.000
_cell.length_c   1.000
_cell.angle_alpha   90.00
_cell.angle_beta   90.00
_cell.angle_gamma   90.00
#
_symmetry.space_group_name_H-M   'P 1'
#
loop_
_entity.id
_entity.type
_entity.pdbx_description
1 polymer ?
#
loop_
_entity_poly.entity_id
_entity_poly.type
_entity_poly.pdbx_seq_one_letter_code
_entity_poly.pdbx_strand_id
1 'polypeptide(L)'
;MNIRDCIKNSRIASVLFLALSVAPLTVGCQVEAIDGDADSIDAASQEVRGGGDACGGLLGLMCERGEFCNYDLEAQCGAGDQMGTCEPIPEMCLKVYDPVCGCDGKTYGNECEANAAGVSVASLGECAPAPNDACGGIAGLACERGEFCDYSPEAQCGAGDQMGTCEPIPRACTKEYRPVCGCDGQTYSNACVANAAGVSVASPGACASPPERACGGLLGLMCERGEFCNYSLEAQCGAGDQMGTCEPRPELCLQVYDPVCGCDGKTYSNACVANAAGVSVASPGACAARL
;
A
#
# COMPACT_ATOMS: atom_id res chain seq x y z
N MET A 1 -44.40 1.66 26.47
CA MET A 1 -44.36 1.21 27.88
C MET A 1 -44.41 -0.31 27.89
N ASN A 2 -43.51 -0.93 28.65
CA ASN A 2 -43.19 -2.35 28.66
C ASN A 2 -43.49 -2.95 30.06
N ILE A 3 -43.29 -4.26 30.24
CA ILE A 3 -43.28 -5.07 31.51
C ILE A 3 -44.65 -5.75 31.81
N ARG A 4 -44.84 -7.08 31.96
CA ARG A 4 -43.95 -8.22 32.34
C ARG A 4 -44.58 -9.59 32.00
N ASP A 5 -43.75 -10.46 31.42
CA ASP A 5 -43.46 -11.89 31.70
C ASP A 5 -44.52 -12.88 32.21
N CYS A 6 -44.63 -14.00 31.48
CA CYS A 6 -44.77 -15.32 32.11
C CYS A 6 -43.98 -16.42 31.35
N ILE A 7 -42.77 -16.67 31.87
CA ILE A 7 -42.13 -17.98 32.15
C ILE A 7 -41.77 -18.97 31.01
N LYS A 8 -40.44 -19.01 30.79
CA LYS A 8 -39.48 -20.15 30.71
C LYS A 8 -39.72 -21.34 29.77
N ASN A 9 -38.89 -21.29 28.73
CA ASN A 9 -38.13 -22.36 28.05
C ASN A 9 -37.82 -23.62 28.90
N SER A 10 -38.16 -24.81 28.39
CA SER A 10 -37.36 -26.03 28.57
C SER A 10 -37.47 -26.92 27.34
N ARG A 11 -36.31 -27.26 26.78
CA ARG A 11 -36.08 -28.18 25.68
C ARG A 11 -36.62 -29.58 26.02
N ILE A 12 -37.04 -30.35 25.02
CA ILE A 12 -36.62 -31.74 24.71
C ILE A 12 -37.51 -32.36 23.60
N ALA A 13 -36.83 -32.84 22.56
CA ALA A 13 -37.09 -34.00 21.69
C ALA A 13 -38.42 -34.17 20.93
N SER A 14 -38.26 -34.07 19.60
CA SER A 14 -38.42 -35.17 18.63
C SER A 14 -39.79 -35.81 18.31
N VAL A 15 -39.93 -36.02 17.00
CA VAL A 15 -40.56 -37.14 16.28
C VAL A 15 -41.92 -36.88 15.62
N LEU A 16 -41.88 -37.05 14.29
CA LEU A 16 -42.94 -37.38 13.33
C LEU A 16 -44.14 -36.43 13.21
N PHE A 17 -44.31 -35.80 12.03
CA PHE A 17 -45.62 -35.73 11.39
C PHE A 17 -45.52 -35.89 9.86
N LEU A 18 -46.51 -36.61 9.35
CA LEU A 18 -46.69 -37.15 8.01
C LEU A 18 -47.01 -36.10 6.94
N ALA A 19 -46.43 -36.32 5.75
CA ALA A 19 -47.02 -36.44 4.42
C ALA A 19 -48.23 -35.58 3.97
N LEU A 20 -48.11 -35.14 2.69
CA LEU A 20 -49.13 -34.96 1.65
C LEU A 20 -50.08 -33.74 1.75
N SER A 21 -49.90 -32.76 0.86
CA SER A 21 -50.55 -32.72 -0.46
C SER A 21 -50.49 -31.32 -1.08
N VAL A 22 -50.36 -31.30 -2.40
CA VAL A 22 -50.18 -30.14 -3.28
C VAL A 22 -51.52 -29.86 -3.96
N ALA A 23 -52.02 -28.63 -3.92
CA ALA A 23 -53.02 -28.13 -4.87
C ALA A 23 -52.94 -26.58 -4.95
N PRO A 24 -52.79 -25.98 -6.14
CA PRO A 24 -52.72 -24.54 -6.32
C PRO A 24 -54.13 -23.93 -6.46
N LEU A 25 -54.38 -22.82 -5.77
CA LEU A 25 -55.55 -21.98 -6.00
C LEU A 25 -55.18 -20.86 -6.97
N THR A 26 -55.67 -20.97 -8.21
CA THR A 26 -55.72 -19.86 -9.16
C THR A 26 -56.88 -18.94 -8.78
N VAL A 27 -56.58 -17.74 -8.30
CA VAL A 27 -57.55 -16.65 -8.19
C VAL A 27 -57.14 -15.59 -9.21
N GLY A 28 -57.96 -15.44 -10.24
CA GLY A 28 -57.89 -14.31 -11.16
C GLY A 28 -58.55 -13.09 -10.52
N CYS A 29 -57.90 -11.92 -10.66
CA CYS A 29 -58.54 -10.62 -10.50
C CYS A 29 -58.54 -9.94 -11.87
N GLN A 30 -59.73 -9.57 -12.35
CA GLN A 30 -59.92 -8.64 -13.45
C GLN A 30 -59.75 -7.22 -12.90
N VAL A 31 -59.01 -6.36 -13.61
CA VAL A 31 -58.99 -4.91 -13.40
C VAL A 31 -59.53 -4.29 -14.68
N GLU A 32 -60.67 -3.59 -14.56
CA GLU A 32 -61.30 -2.83 -15.64
C GLU A 32 -60.54 -1.53 -15.86
N ALA A 33 -60.30 -1.19 -17.13
CA ALA A 33 -59.70 0.06 -17.55
C ALA A 33 -60.69 1.22 -17.39
N ILE A 34 -60.22 2.32 -16.80
CA ILE A 34 -60.89 3.61 -16.80
C ILE A 34 -60.16 4.51 -17.81
N ASP A 35 -60.86 4.83 -18.90
CA ASP A 35 -60.47 5.84 -19.87
C ASP A 35 -60.54 7.22 -19.18
N GLY A 36 -59.39 7.91 -19.12
CA GLY A 36 -59.26 9.28 -18.64
C GLY A 36 -58.82 10.17 -19.78
N ASP A 37 -59.67 11.16 -20.07
CA ASP A 37 -59.62 12.09 -21.19
C ASP A 37 -58.27 12.81 -21.36
N ALA A 38 -57.86 12.93 -22.63
CA ALA A 38 -56.74 13.75 -23.06
C ALA A 38 -57.16 15.22 -23.08
N ASP A 39 -56.74 15.99 -22.07
CA ASP A 39 -56.78 17.45 -22.13
C ASP A 39 -55.53 17.98 -22.84
N SER A 40 -55.80 18.65 -23.97
CA SER A 40 -54.87 19.45 -24.75
C SER A 40 -54.37 20.65 -23.94
N ILE A 41 -53.05 20.79 -23.78
CA ILE A 41 -52.44 22.00 -23.21
C ILE A 41 -51.82 22.82 -24.34
N ASP A 42 -52.29 24.07 -24.41
CA ASP A 42 -51.91 25.11 -25.36
C ASP A 42 -50.40 25.43 -25.36
N ALA A 43 -49.90 25.67 -26.56
CA ALA A 43 -48.60 26.25 -26.81
C ALA A 43 -48.62 27.76 -26.50
N ALA A 44 -48.04 28.16 -25.37
CA ALA A 44 -47.57 29.54 -25.18
C ALA A 44 -46.52 29.64 -24.07
N SER A 45 -45.40 30.29 -24.41
CA SER A 45 -44.30 30.77 -23.55
C SER A 45 -43.43 29.71 -22.85
N GLN A 46 -42.44 29.18 -23.58
CA GLN A 46 -41.30 28.48 -22.99
C GLN A 46 -40.26 29.52 -22.55
N GLU A 47 -40.29 29.86 -21.26
CA GLU A 47 -39.10 30.41 -20.59
C GLU A 47 -38.04 29.30 -20.53
N VAL A 48 -36.78 29.62 -20.84
CA VAL A 48 -35.65 28.70 -20.69
C VAL A 48 -35.53 28.33 -19.22
N ARG A 49 -36.13 27.19 -18.85
CA ARG A 49 -35.87 26.46 -17.60
C ARG A 49 -35.15 25.18 -18.01
N GLY A 50 -33.87 25.30 -18.33
CA GLY A 50 -32.98 24.14 -18.55
C GLY A 50 -32.29 23.80 -17.23
N GLY A 51 -32.36 22.54 -16.81
CA GLY A 51 -31.85 22.03 -15.55
C GLY A 51 -32.94 21.45 -14.64
N GLY A 52 -32.80 20.17 -14.30
CA GLY A 52 -33.66 19.48 -13.33
C GLY A 52 -34.34 18.19 -13.82
N ASP A 53 -34.21 17.83 -15.10
CA ASP A 53 -34.76 16.58 -15.61
C ASP A 53 -33.97 15.36 -15.12
N ALA A 54 -34.66 14.23 -14.93
CA ALA A 54 -33.99 13.00 -14.53
C ALA A 54 -33.20 12.40 -15.70
N CYS A 55 -31.99 11.94 -15.43
CA CYS A 55 -31.13 11.24 -16.38
C CYS A 55 -30.64 9.90 -15.81
N GLY A 56 -30.08 9.05 -16.68
CA GLY A 56 -29.65 7.72 -16.30
C GLY A 56 -30.82 6.77 -16.05
N GLY A 57 -30.73 5.98 -14.98
CA GLY A 57 -31.70 4.94 -14.67
C GLY A 57 -31.69 3.77 -15.66
N LEU A 58 -32.63 2.82 -15.45
CA LEU A 58 -32.76 1.61 -16.27
C LEU A 58 -33.03 1.91 -17.76
N LEU A 59 -33.68 3.04 -18.03
CA LEU A 59 -34.00 3.47 -19.39
C LEU A 59 -32.85 4.23 -20.08
N GLY A 60 -31.78 4.56 -19.35
CA GLY A 60 -30.65 5.32 -19.88
C GLY A 60 -31.07 6.69 -20.41
N LEU A 61 -31.89 7.43 -19.64
CA LEU A 61 -32.36 8.76 -20.01
C LEU A 61 -31.17 9.71 -20.21
N MET A 62 -31.15 10.42 -21.32
CA MET A 62 -30.07 11.34 -21.68
C MET A 62 -30.54 12.78 -21.52
N CYS A 63 -29.62 13.65 -21.08
CA CYS A 63 -29.87 15.08 -20.99
C CYS A 63 -29.88 15.75 -22.37
N GLU A 64 -30.42 16.97 -22.42
CA GLU A 64 -30.43 17.76 -23.64
C GLU A 64 -29.03 18.28 -24.00
N ARG A 65 -28.89 18.87 -25.20
CA ARG A 65 -27.60 19.44 -25.62
C ARG A 65 -27.20 20.59 -24.72
N GLY A 66 -25.97 20.54 -24.21
CA GLY A 66 -25.43 21.56 -23.30
C GLY A 66 -25.65 21.25 -21.82
N GLU A 67 -26.22 20.09 -21.52
CA GLU A 67 -26.36 19.56 -20.16
C GLU A 67 -25.54 18.26 -20.02
N PHE A 68 -25.22 17.94 -18.77
CA PHE A 68 -24.61 16.67 -18.39
C PHE A 68 -25.46 16.01 -17.30
N CYS A 69 -25.33 14.69 -17.21
CA CYS A 69 -26.02 13.94 -16.16
C CYS A 69 -25.19 13.99 -14.88
N ASN A 70 -25.65 14.73 -13.88
CA ASN A 70 -25.02 14.80 -12.56
C ASN A 70 -25.58 13.70 -11.65
N TYR A 71 -24.71 12.81 -11.18
CA TYR A 71 -25.04 11.78 -10.21
C TYR A 71 -24.55 12.19 -8.82
N ASP A 72 -25.33 11.87 -7.80
CA ASP A 72 -24.83 11.92 -6.42
C ASP A 72 -23.65 10.94 -6.25
N LEU A 73 -22.70 11.26 -5.38
CA LEU A 73 -21.54 10.39 -5.10
C LEU A 73 -21.98 9.00 -4.61
N GLU A 74 -23.09 8.93 -3.87
CA GLU A 74 -23.68 7.65 -3.41
C GLU A 74 -24.27 6.85 -4.56
N ALA A 75 -24.60 7.51 -5.68
CA ALA A 75 -25.19 6.88 -6.84
C ALA A 75 -24.19 6.13 -7.73
N GLN A 76 -22.90 6.16 -7.38
CA GLN A 76 -21.84 5.39 -8.05
C GLN A 76 -21.94 5.49 -9.58
N CYS A 77 -22.02 6.72 -10.10
CA CYS A 77 -22.13 6.98 -11.54
C CYS A 77 -23.33 6.32 -12.23
N GLY A 78 -24.46 6.18 -11.51
CA GLY A 78 -25.65 5.51 -12.03
C GLY A 78 -25.63 3.99 -11.90
N ALA A 79 -24.69 3.40 -11.15
CA ALA A 79 -24.64 1.95 -10.95
C ALA A 79 -25.94 1.43 -10.32
N GLY A 80 -26.47 0.34 -10.88
CA GLY A 80 -27.73 -0.26 -10.42
C GLY A 80 -28.96 0.58 -10.78
N ASP A 81 -28.97 1.20 -11.96
CA ASP A 81 -30.11 1.98 -12.49
C ASP A 81 -30.44 3.21 -11.64
N GLN A 82 -29.44 3.79 -10.97
CA GLN A 82 -29.65 5.02 -10.21
C GLN A 82 -29.84 6.20 -11.17
N MET A 83 -30.75 7.09 -10.79
CA MET A 83 -31.05 8.29 -11.56
C MET A 83 -30.12 9.43 -11.13
N GLY A 84 -29.70 10.22 -12.10
CA GLY A 84 -29.06 11.53 -11.89
C GLY A 84 -30.02 12.67 -12.23
N THR A 85 -29.50 13.88 -12.17
CA THR A 85 -30.20 15.11 -12.57
C THR A 85 -29.44 15.79 -13.70
N CYS A 86 -30.13 16.23 -14.74
CA CYS A 86 -29.56 17.02 -15.80
C CYS A 86 -29.22 18.41 -15.30
N GLU A 87 -27.95 18.77 -15.43
CA GLU A 87 -27.42 20.08 -15.07
C GLU A 87 -26.72 20.73 -16.26
N PRO A 88 -26.77 22.06 -16.40
CA PRO A 88 -26.09 22.76 -17.47
C PRO A 88 -24.56 22.61 -17.35
N ILE A 89 -23.90 22.38 -18.48
CA ILE A 89 -22.43 22.31 -18.57
C ILE A 89 -21.85 23.70 -18.24
N PRO A 90 -20.96 23.83 -17.24
CA PRO A 90 -20.32 25.09 -16.91
C PRO A 90 -19.44 25.62 -18.06
N GLU A 91 -19.62 26.89 -18.46
CA GLU A 91 -18.79 27.51 -19.51
C GLU A 91 -17.44 28.03 -19.00
N MET A 92 -17.32 28.26 -17.70
CA MET A 92 -16.12 28.84 -17.08
C MET A 92 -15.82 28.19 -15.75
N CYS A 93 -14.58 27.70 -15.61
CA CYS A 93 -14.08 27.11 -14.38
C CYS A 93 -12.88 27.89 -13.88
N LEU A 94 -12.84 28.12 -12.57
CA LEU A 94 -11.64 28.61 -11.92
C LEU A 94 -10.59 27.51 -11.93
N LYS A 95 -9.33 27.89 -12.16
CA LYS A 95 -8.17 26.99 -12.06
C LYS A 95 -7.74 26.80 -10.61
N VAL A 96 -8.68 26.36 -9.77
CA VAL A 96 -8.43 25.93 -8.39
C VAL A 96 -8.22 24.42 -8.41
N TYR A 97 -7.11 23.95 -7.87
CA TYR A 97 -6.84 22.52 -7.81
C TYR A 97 -7.52 21.92 -6.58
N ASP A 98 -8.57 21.13 -6.80
CA ASP A 98 -9.33 20.36 -5.81
C ASP A 98 -9.81 19.06 -6.49
N PRO A 99 -8.90 18.08 -6.68
CA PRO A 99 -9.07 17.04 -7.68
C PRO A 99 -10.25 16.11 -7.40
N VAL A 100 -10.83 15.60 -8.47
CA VAL A 100 -11.95 14.65 -8.45
C VAL A 100 -11.73 13.53 -9.47
N CYS A 101 -12.26 12.34 -9.20
CA CYS A 101 -12.31 11.25 -10.16
C CYS A 101 -13.66 11.29 -10.88
N GLY A 102 -13.63 11.41 -12.21
CA GLY A 102 -14.84 11.39 -13.03
C GLY A 102 -15.38 9.97 -13.22
N CYS A 103 -16.67 9.87 -13.55
CA CYS A 103 -17.31 8.61 -13.93
C CYS A 103 -16.74 7.97 -15.21
N ASP A 104 -15.92 8.71 -15.97
CA ASP A 104 -15.13 8.20 -17.09
C ASP A 104 -13.76 7.63 -16.67
N GLY A 105 -13.47 7.59 -15.37
CA GLY A 105 -12.22 7.09 -14.80
C GLY A 105 -11.04 8.05 -14.96
N LYS A 106 -11.27 9.33 -15.29
CA LYS A 106 -10.21 10.34 -15.40
C LYS A 106 -10.21 11.28 -14.20
N THR A 107 -9.01 11.65 -13.76
CA THR A 107 -8.81 12.72 -12.78
C THR A 107 -8.99 14.09 -13.43
N TYR A 108 -9.85 14.92 -12.85
CA TYR A 108 -10.03 16.31 -13.23
C TYR A 108 -9.46 17.23 -12.14
N GLY A 109 -8.99 18.42 -12.53
CA GLY A 109 -8.36 19.36 -11.59
C GLY A 109 -9.33 19.91 -10.55
N ASN A 110 -10.63 19.92 -10.86
CA ASN A 110 -11.73 20.16 -9.93
C ASN A 110 -13.06 19.67 -10.52
N GLU A 111 -14.11 19.68 -9.69
CA GLU A 111 -15.49 19.31 -10.06
C GLU A 111 -16.00 20.11 -11.26
N CYS A 112 -15.78 21.42 -11.30
CA CYS A 112 -16.23 22.24 -12.44
C CYS A 112 -15.59 21.77 -13.74
N GLU A 113 -14.30 21.44 -13.75
CA GLU A 113 -13.62 20.94 -14.94
C GLU A 113 -14.14 19.58 -15.40
N ALA A 114 -14.54 18.69 -14.47
CA ALA A 114 -15.21 17.43 -14.81
C ALA A 114 -16.59 17.69 -15.45
N ASN A 115 -17.40 18.53 -14.80
CA ASN A 115 -18.74 18.88 -15.27
C ASN A 115 -18.70 19.64 -16.61
N ALA A 116 -17.69 20.48 -16.83
CA ALA A 116 -17.45 21.18 -18.10
C ALA A 116 -17.07 20.21 -19.24
N ALA A 117 -16.49 19.05 -18.91
CA ALA A 117 -16.27 17.94 -19.84
C ALA A 117 -17.51 17.04 -20.01
N GLY A 118 -18.61 17.36 -19.32
CA GLY A 118 -19.85 16.57 -19.32
C GLY A 118 -19.78 15.30 -18.47
N VAL A 119 -18.89 15.26 -17.48
CA VAL A 119 -18.59 14.07 -16.68
C VAL A 119 -18.97 14.33 -15.22
N SER A 120 -19.85 13.49 -14.66
CA SER A 120 -20.17 13.50 -13.23
C SER A 120 -18.99 13.02 -12.39
N VAL A 121 -18.92 13.46 -11.13
CA VAL A 121 -17.92 13.00 -10.16
C VAL A 121 -18.29 11.62 -9.62
N ALA A 122 -17.33 10.70 -9.66
CA ALA A 122 -17.40 9.37 -9.06
C ALA A 122 -16.91 9.36 -7.61
N SER A 123 -15.82 10.08 -7.33
CA SER A 123 -15.25 10.21 -5.98
C SER A 123 -14.46 11.51 -5.83
N LEU A 124 -14.35 11.98 -4.59
CA LEU A 124 -13.45 13.07 -4.22
C LEU A 124 -11.99 12.58 -4.26
N GLY A 125 -11.08 13.46 -4.65
CA GLY A 125 -9.68 13.13 -4.89
C GLY A 125 -9.42 12.58 -6.28
N GLU A 126 -8.16 12.34 -6.61
CA GLU A 126 -7.75 11.75 -7.90
C GLU A 126 -8.28 10.31 -8.04
N CYS A 127 -8.46 9.85 -9.28
CA CYS A 127 -8.84 8.46 -9.53
C CYS A 127 -7.85 7.48 -8.92
N ALA A 128 -8.37 6.38 -8.38
CA ALA A 128 -7.54 5.24 -8.02
C ALA A 128 -6.81 4.73 -9.29
N PRO A 129 -5.55 4.28 -9.17
CA PRO A 129 -4.81 3.71 -10.30
C PRO A 129 -5.62 2.55 -10.90
N ALA A 130 -5.56 2.40 -12.23
CA ALA A 130 -6.28 1.31 -12.88
C ALA A 130 -5.80 -0.05 -12.33
N PRO A 131 -6.58 -1.14 -12.45
CA PRO A 131 -6.16 -2.46 -11.97
C PRO A 131 -4.82 -2.96 -12.56
N ASN A 132 -4.42 -2.44 -13.73
CA ASN A 132 -3.13 -2.73 -14.36
C ASN A 132 -2.01 -1.80 -13.90
N ASP A 133 -2.35 -0.68 -13.26
CA ASP A 133 -1.40 0.26 -12.66
C ASP A 133 -1.15 -0.08 -11.18
N ALA A 134 -1.71 -1.19 -10.68
CA ALA A 134 -1.54 -1.61 -9.29
C ALA A 134 -0.61 -2.81 -9.18
N CYS A 135 0.24 -2.81 -8.15
CA CYS A 135 1.20 -3.88 -7.89
C CYS A 135 1.23 -4.27 -6.42
N GLY A 136 1.84 -5.42 -6.11
CA GLY A 136 1.86 -5.99 -4.77
C GLY A 136 0.52 -6.63 -4.40
N GLY A 137 0.09 -6.41 -3.16
CA GLY A 137 -1.09 -7.07 -2.61
C GLY A 137 -0.93 -8.58 -2.38
N ILE A 138 -1.98 -9.19 -1.84
CA ILE A 138 -2.02 -10.65 -1.56
C ILE A 138 -1.88 -11.50 -2.82
N ALA A 139 -2.27 -10.95 -3.97
CA ALA A 139 -2.15 -11.61 -5.26
C ALA A 139 -0.74 -11.50 -5.86
N GLY A 140 0.15 -10.67 -5.29
CA GLY A 140 1.49 -10.44 -5.81
C GLY A 140 1.47 -9.89 -7.23
N LEU A 141 0.60 -8.91 -7.50
CA LEU A 141 0.50 -8.27 -8.81
C LEU A 141 1.84 -7.64 -9.18
N ALA A 142 2.31 -7.91 -10.39
CA ALA A 142 3.57 -7.39 -10.90
C ALA A 142 3.28 -6.40 -12.04
N CYS A 143 4.11 -5.35 -12.11
CA CYS A 143 4.03 -4.38 -13.18
C CYS A 143 4.50 -4.95 -14.52
N GLU A 144 4.16 -4.27 -15.60
CA GLU A 144 4.59 -4.66 -16.94
C GLU A 144 6.09 -4.41 -17.14
N ARG A 145 6.61 -4.87 -18.28
CA ARG A 145 8.03 -4.67 -18.61
C ARG A 145 8.33 -3.18 -18.78
N GLY A 146 9.31 -2.70 -18.01
CA GLY A 146 9.75 -1.30 -18.06
C GLY A 146 9.11 -0.43 -16.99
N GLU A 147 8.37 -1.03 -16.07
CA GLU A 147 7.80 -0.40 -14.89
C GLU A 147 8.34 -1.04 -13.62
N PHE A 148 8.29 -0.28 -12.53
CA PHE A 148 8.60 -0.76 -11.19
C PHE A 148 7.39 -0.52 -10.29
N CYS A 149 7.31 -1.31 -9.22
CA CYS A 149 6.28 -1.12 -8.23
C CYS A 149 6.72 -0.03 -7.26
N ASP A 150 6.06 1.13 -7.28
CA ASP A 150 6.27 2.23 -6.35
C ASP A 150 5.33 2.08 -5.14
N TYR A 151 5.91 1.84 -3.97
CA TYR A 151 5.18 1.74 -2.72
C TYR A 151 5.21 3.08 -1.99
N SER A 152 4.04 3.52 -1.51
CA SER A 152 3.97 4.64 -0.57
C SER A 152 4.83 4.37 0.67
N PRO A 153 5.40 5.39 1.34
CA PRO A 153 6.17 5.19 2.57
C PRO A 153 5.38 4.46 3.67
N GLU A 154 4.06 4.66 3.73
CA GLU A 154 3.15 3.98 4.66
C GLU A 154 2.94 2.51 4.28
N ALA A 155 3.17 2.18 3.00
CA ALA A 155 2.99 0.85 2.44
C ALA A 155 4.14 -0.11 2.79
N GLN A 156 5.18 0.36 3.51
CA GLN A 156 6.30 -0.45 4.03
C GLN A 156 6.80 -1.52 3.04
N CYS A 157 7.09 -1.12 1.80
CA CYS A 157 7.55 -2.04 0.74
C CYS A 157 6.58 -3.20 0.43
N GLY A 158 5.28 -2.97 0.57
CA GLY A 158 4.23 -3.97 0.37
C GLY A 158 4.01 -4.89 1.59
N ALA A 159 4.54 -4.55 2.77
CA ALA A 159 4.33 -5.37 3.97
C ALA A 159 2.84 -5.50 4.31
N GLY A 160 2.40 -6.72 4.65
CA GLY A 160 1.00 -6.97 4.98
C GLY A 160 0.05 -6.81 3.80
N ASP A 161 0.45 -7.28 2.62
CA ASP A 161 -0.36 -7.26 1.39
C ASP A 161 -0.74 -5.83 0.95
N GLN A 162 0.09 -4.84 1.29
CA GLN A 162 -0.14 -3.47 0.85
C GLN A 162 0.16 -3.34 -0.64
N MET A 163 -0.67 -2.52 -1.30
CA MET A 163 -0.57 -2.27 -2.73
C MET A 163 0.38 -1.09 -3.00
N GLY A 164 1.04 -1.15 -4.14
CA GLY A 164 1.76 -0.03 -4.74
C GLY A 164 1.16 0.32 -6.11
N THR A 165 1.77 1.31 -6.75
CA THR A 165 1.41 1.77 -8.10
C THR A 165 2.55 1.44 -9.06
N CYS A 166 2.23 0.98 -10.25
CA CYS A 166 3.20 0.75 -11.31
C CYS A 166 3.63 2.08 -11.92
N GLU A 167 4.93 2.35 -11.85
CA GLU A 167 5.53 3.58 -12.36
C GLU A 167 6.60 3.25 -13.41
N PRO A 168 6.79 4.08 -14.45
CA PRO A 168 7.80 3.85 -15.46
C PRO A 168 9.21 3.88 -14.87
N ILE A 169 10.05 2.92 -15.25
CA ILE A 169 11.47 2.91 -14.86
C ILE A 169 12.19 4.12 -15.50
N PRO A 170 12.80 5.00 -14.70
CA PRO A 170 13.56 6.13 -15.21
C PRO A 170 14.73 5.69 -16.09
N ARG A 171 14.85 6.27 -17.28
CA ARG A 171 15.95 5.96 -18.23
C ARG A 171 17.24 6.74 -17.99
N ALA A 172 17.16 7.83 -17.22
CA ALA A 172 18.29 8.70 -16.94
C ALA A 172 18.15 9.30 -15.53
N CYS A 173 19.26 9.32 -14.79
CA CYS A 173 19.32 9.85 -13.44
C CYS A 173 20.43 10.90 -13.30
N THR A 174 20.18 11.88 -12.44
CA THR A 174 21.22 12.80 -11.98
C THR A 174 22.25 12.05 -11.12
N LYS A 175 23.47 12.57 -11.06
CA LYS A 175 24.55 12.03 -10.21
C LYS A 175 24.59 12.67 -8.81
N GLU A 176 23.50 13.29 -8.38
CA GLU A 176 23.43 13.86 -7.05
C GLU A 176 23.43 12.73 -6.01
N TYR A 177 24.14 12.96 -4.90
CA TYR A 177 24.22 11.99 -3.82
C TYR A 177 23.24 12.38 -2.72
N ARG A 178 22.09 11.70 -2.70
CA ARG A 178 21.01 11.83 -1.71
C ARG A 178 20.53 10.41 -1.39
N PRO A 179 21.29 9.65 -0.59
CA PRO A 179 21.13 8.21 -0.51
C PRO A 179 19.76 7.80 0.02
N VAL A 180 19.30 6.64 -0.43
CA VAL A 180 18.04 6.01 -0.03
C VAL A 180 18.26 4.53 0.24
N CYS A 181 17.43 3.95 1.10
CA CYS A 181 17.36 2.52 1.30
C CYS A 181 16.26 1.96 0.40
N GLY A 182 16.59 1.00 -0.46
CA GLY A 182 15.62 0.30 -1.30
C GLY A 182 14.85 -0.76 -0.51
N CYS A 183 13.70 -1.15 -1.02
CA CYS A 183 12.91 -2.28 -0.49
C CYS A 183 13.62 -3.64 -0.59
N ASP A 184 14.71 -3.71 -1.36
CA ASP A 184 15.63 -4.85 -1.44
C ASP A 184 16.72 -4.83 -0.34
N GLY A 185 16.71 -3.83 0.55
CA GLY A 185 17.72 -3.65 1.60
C GLY A 185 19.06 -3.10 1.09
N GLN A 186 19.16 -2.66 -0.16
CA GLN A 186 20.37 -2.06 -0.71
C GLN A 186 20.33 -0.53 -0.63
N THR A 187 21.50 0.07 -0.37
CA THR A 187 21.64 1.53 -0.41
C THR A 187 21.91 1.99 -1.83
N TYR A 188 21.08 2.91 -2.31
CA TYR A 188 21.24 3.55 -3.62
C TYR A 188 21.72 5.00 -3.44
N SER A 189 22.47 5.52 -4.42
CA SER A 189 23.02 6.88 -4.36
C SER A 189 21.95 7.97 -4.36
N ASN A 190 20.79 7.70 -4.97
CA ASN A 190 19.57 8.50 -4.92
C ASN A 190 18.35 7.66 -5.34
N ALA A 191 17.15 8.19 -5.12
CA ALA A 191 15.88 7.54 -5.45
C ALA A 191 15.74 7.18 -6.93
N CYS A 192 16.19 8.06 -7.85
CA CYS A 192 16.14 7.76 -9.28
C CYS A 192 16.94 6.49 -9.60
N VAL A 193 18.15 6.35 -9.03
CA VAL A 193 18.99 5.16 -9.26
C VAL A 193 18.35 3.90 -8.68
N ALA A 194 17.64 3.98 -7.54
CA ALA A 194 16.86 2.86 -7.01
C ALA A 194 15.71 2.46 -7.97
N ASN A 195 14.89 3.44 -8.37
CA ASN A 195 13.77 3.22 -9.27
C ASN A 195 14.22 2.74 -10.65
N ALA A 196 15.38 3.22 -11.14
CA ALA A 196 16.01 2.75 -12.38
C ALA A 196 16.46 1.29 -12.31
N ALA A 197 16.75 0.79 -11.09
CA ALA A 197 17.00 -0.63 -10.82
C ALA A 197 15.71 -1.43 -10.60
N GLY A 198 14.54 -0.79 -10.69
CA GLY A 198 13.23 -1.41 -10.45
C GLY A 198 12.88 -1.54 -8.96
N VAL A 199 13.51 -0.75 -8.09
CA VAL A 199 13.39 -0.89 -6.63
C VAL A 199 12.75 0.36 -6.04
N SER A 200 11.62 0.18 -5.35
CA SER A 200 10.97 1.24 -4.56
C SER A 200 11.84 1.68 -3.37
N VAL A 201 11.69 2.94 -2.97
CA VAL A 201 12.36 3.48 -1.79
C VAL A 201 11.63 3.04 -0.53
N ALA A 202 12.35 2.38 0.37
CA ALA A 202 11.86 2.00 1.70
C ALA A 202 11.98 3.16 2.70
N SER A 203 13.11 3.88 2.68
CA SER A 203 13.36 5.00 3.59
C SER A 203 14.40 5.98 3.05
N PRO A 204 14.36 7.25 3.48
CA PRO A 204 15.43 8.20 3.19
C PRO A 204 16.70 7.85 3.95
N GLY A 205 17.86 8.14 3.34
CA GLY A 205 19.17 7.81 3.90
C GLY A 205 19.63 6.42 3.47
N ALA A 206 20.88 6.07 3.78
CA ALA A 206 21.39 4.73 3.54
C ALA A 206 20.61 3.70 4.36
N CYS A 207 20.55 2.45 3.89
CA CYS A 207 20.00 1.36 4.68
C CYS A 207 20.72 1.27 6.02
N ALA A 208 19.95 0.98 7.07
CA ALA A 208 20.53 0.57 8.32
C ALA A 208 21.44 -0.63 8.03
N SER A 209 22.70 -0.56 8.48
CA SER A 209 23.53 -1.75 8.55
C SER A 209 22.75 -2.83 9.30
N PRO A 210 22.87 -4.12 8.92
CA PRO A 210 22.28 -5.20 9.68
C PRO A 210 22.53 -4.96 11.16
N PRO A 211 21.54 -5.17 12.06
CA PRO A 211 21.77 -4.98 13.48
C PRO A 211 23.02 -5.76 13.85
N GLU A 212 23.98 -5.08 14.48
CA GLU A 212 25.21 -5.64 14.99
C GLU A 212 24.89 -6.98 15.65
N ARG A 213 25.28 -8.07 14.99
CA ARG A 213 24.86 -9.40 15.44
C ARG A 213 25.67 -9.73 16.68
N ALA A 214 24.99 -10.00 17.78
CA ALA A 214 25.68 -10.29 19.01
C ALA A 214 26.31 -11.69 18.96
N CYS A 215 27.51 -11.82 19.55
CA CYS A 215 28.24 -13.07 19.70
C CYS A 215 28.68 -13.28 21.16
N GLY A 216 29.12 -14.48 21.49
CA GLY A 216 29.46 -14.84 22.87
C GLY A 216 28.22 -15.05 23.73
N GLY A 217 28.28 -14.57 24.98
CA GLY A 217 27.20 -14.79 25.94
C GLY A 217 27.11 -16.22 26.48
N LEU A 218 26.15 -16.42 27.39
CA LEU A 218 25.86 -17.71 28.02
C LEU A 218 25.51 -18.81 26.99
N LEU A 219 24.92 -18.41 25.88
CA LEU A 219 24.53 -19.31 24.79
C LEU A 219 25.68 -19.60 23.82
N GLY A 220 26.83 -18.93 23.95
CA GLY A 220 27.97 -19.12 23.05
C GLY A 220 27.63 -18.82 21.59
N LEU A 221 26.92 -17.71 21.34
CA LEU A 221 26.53 -17.30 19.99
C LEU A 221 27.78 -17.11 19.11
N MET A 222 27.76 -17.69 17.91
CA MET A 222 28.87 -17.65 16.97
C MET A 222 28.53 -16.76 15.77
N CYS A 223 29.52 -16.04 15.26
CA CYS A 223 29.38 -15.24 14.05
C CYS A 223 29.38 -16.12 12.79
N GLU A 224 28.92 -15.55 11.68
CA GLU A 224 28.88 -16.26 10.40
C GLU A 224 30.28 -16.43 9.79
N ARG A 225 30.36 -17.19 8.69
CA ARG A 225 31.63 -17.37 7.97
C ARG A 225 32.09 -16.02 7.40
N GLY A 226 33.36 -15.68 7.64
CA GLY A 226 33.92 -14.40 7.21
C GLY A 226 33.82 -13.30 8.27
N GLU A 227 33.25 -13.59 9.44
CA GLU A 227 33.18 -12.66 10.57
C GLU A 227 34.03 -13.15 11.75
N PHE A 228 34.31 -12.25 12.68
CA PHE A 228 34.91 -12.53 13.98
C PHE A 228 34.08 -11.90 15.08
N CYS A 229 34.12 -12.51 16.27
CA CYS A 229 33.46 -11.93 17.43
C CYS A 229 34.37 -10.87 18.04
N ASN A 230 34.01 -9.59 17.90
CA ASN A 230 34.71 -8.49 18.51
C ASN A 230 34.21 -8.26 19.94
N TYR A 231 35.07 -8.59 20.91
CA TYR A 231 34.83 -8.29 22.31
C TYR A 231 35.47 -6.94 22.67
N SER A 232 34.76 -6.11 23.43
CA SER A 232 35.40 -4.99 24.13
C SER A 232 36.56 -5.52 24.99
N LEU A 233 37.61 -4.71 25.17
CA LEU A 233 38.74 -5.07 26.04
C LEU A 233 38.29 -5.32 27.49
N GLU A 234 37.20 -4.67 27.92
CA GLU A 234 36.58 -4.88 29.23
C GLU A 234 35.89 -6.25 29.34
N ALA A 235 35.48 -6.81 28.19
CA ALA A 235 34.78 -8.07 28.12
C ALA A 235 35.68 -9.31 28.25
N GLN A 236 37.01 -9.11 28.39
CA GLN A 236 37.97 -10.17 28.67
C GLN A 236 37.72 -11.42 27.80
N CYS A 237 37.62 -11.23 26.49
CA CYS A 237 37.37 -12.30 25.53
C CYS A 237 36.06 -13.09 25.75
N GLY A 238 35.03 -12.44 26.28
CA GLY A 238 33.74 -13.06 26.60
C GLY A 238 33.71 -13.75 27.97
N ALA A 239 34.68 -13.51 28.85
CA ALA A 239 34.69 -14.09 30.18
C ALA A 239 33.46 -13.66 31.00
N GLY A 240 32.81 -14.65 31.65
CA GLY A 240 31.60 -14.40 32.42
C GLY A 240 30.37 -14.11 31.55
N ASP A 241 30.24 -14.81 30.42
CA ASP A 241 29.09 -14.69 29.51
C ASP A 241 28.93 -13.28 28.92
N GLN A 242 30.03 -12.55 28.78
CA GLN A 242 29.99 -11.23 28.16
C GLN A 242 29.75 -11.36 26.67
N MET A 243 28.95 -10.43 26.15
CA MET A 243 28.58 -10.36 24.74
C MET A 243 29.65 -9.57 23.97
N GLY A 244 29.88 -9.95 22.73
CA GLY A 244 30.60 -9.18 21.72
C GLY A 244 29.69 -8.87 20.53
N THR A 245 30.26 -8.17 19.55
CA THR A 245 29.61 -7.86 18.28
C THR A 245 30.32 -8.61 17.14
N CYS A 246 29.56 -9.22 16.24
CA CYS A 246 30.11 -9.79 15.02
C CYS A 246 30.52 -8.69 14.06
N GLU A 247 31.79 -8.72 13.66
CA GLU A 247 32.34 -7.81 12.66
C GLU A 247 32.95 -8.60 11.49
N PRO A 248 32.88 -8.06 10.26
CA PRO A 248 33.50 -8.69 9.10
C PRO A 248 35.03 -8.74 9.28
N ARG A 249 35.64 -9.86 8.87
CA ARG A 249 37.09 -10.02 8.88
C ARG A 249 37.71 -9.12 7.81
N PRO A 250 38.71 -8.30 8.15
CA PRO A 250 39.42 -7.50 7.16
C PRO A 250 40.13 -8.37 6.11
N GLU A 251 39.97 -8.05 4.83
CA GLU A 251 40.68 -8.73 3.73
C GLU A 251 42.10 -8.21 3.52
N LEU A 252 42.35 -6.95 3.89
CA LEU A 252 43.63 -6.26 3.70
C LEU A 252 44.08 -5.62 5.00
N CYS A 253 45.27 -6.01 5.46
CA CYS A 253 45.91 -5.43 6.62
C CYS A 253 47.19 -4.71 6.21
N LEU A 254 47.31 -3.46 6.65
CA LEU A 254 48.57 -2.73 6.56
C LEU A 254 49.62 -3.43 7.41
N GLN A 255 50.85 -3.47 6.90
CA GLN A 255 52.00 -4.05 7.59
C GLN A 255 52.61 -3.06 8.60
N VAL A 256 51.74 -2.46 9.43
CA VAL A 256 52.15 -1.62 10.56
C VAL A 256 52.34 -2.53 11.75
N TYR A 257 53.50 -2.46 12.39
CA TYR A 257 53.78 -3.25 13.57
C TYR A 257 53.30 -2.52 14.82
N ASP A 258 52.21 -3.01 15.42
CA ASP A 258 51.60 -2.53 16.66
C ASP A 258 50.99 -3.74 17.39
N PRO A 259 51.82 -4.54 18.09
CA PRO A 259 51.47 -5.90 18.45
C PRO A 259 50.32 -5.97 19.45
N VAL A 260 49.52 -7.04 19.34
CA VAL A 260 48.39 -7.31 20.24
C VAL A 260 48.39 -8.77 20.68
N CYS A 261 47.81 -9.04 21.85
CA CYS A 261 47.54 -10.39 22.32
C CYS A 261 46.11 -10.75 21.95
N GLY A 262 45.93 -11.82 21.17
CA GLY A 262 44.61 -12.33 20.80
C GLY A 262 43.97 -13.14 21.92
N CYS A 263 42.65 -13.29 21.86
CA CYS A 263 41.88 -14.15 22.77
C CYS A 263 42.24 -15.64 22.67
N ASP A 264 42.94 -16.04 21.61
CA ASP A 264 43.52 -17.38 21.47
C ASP A 264 44.90 -17.54 22.15
N GLY A 265 45.39 -16.48 22.81
CA GLY A 265 46.68 -16.43 23.48
C GLY A 265 47.87 -16.27 22.55
N LYS A 266 47.66 -15.95 21.26
CA LYS A 266 48.75 -15.69 20.30
C LYS A 266 49.01 -14.19 20.16
N THR A 267 50.28 -13.85 19.96
CA THR A 267 50.67 -12.48 19.60
C THR A 267 50.52 -12.27 18.11
N TYR A 268 49.81 -11.23 17.72
CA TYR A 268 49.66 -10.80 16.34
C TYR A 268 50.45 -9.50 16.12
N SER A 269 50.91 -9.29 14.87
CA SER A 269 51.70 -8.10 14.51
C SER A 269 50.92 -6.79 14.62
N ASN A 270 49.59 -6.87 14.43
CA ASN A 270 48.63 -5.80 14.73
C ASN A 270 47.21 -6.36 14.87
N ALA A 271 46.29 -5.52 15.35
CA ALA A 271 44.88 -5.87 15.53
C ALA A 271 44.19 -6.35 14.25
N CYS A 272 44.49 -5.72 13.10
CA CYS A 272 43.92 -6.15 11.82
C CYS A 272 44.28 -7.60 11.50
N VAL A 273 45.55 -7.99 11.68
CA VAL A 273 46.01 -9.36 11.42
C VAL A 273 45.35 -10.36 12.39
N ALA A 274 45.10 -9.98 13.65
CA ALA A 274 44.33 -10.79 14.60
C ALA A 274 42.88 -10.98 14.13
N ASN A 275 42.21 -9.88 13.81
CA ASN A 275 40.81 -9.87 13.38
C ASN A 275 40.61 -10.63 12.06
N ALA A 276 41.56 -10.50 11.10
CA ALA A 276 41.57 -11.26 9.85
C ALA A 276 41.71 -12.77 10.08
N ALA A 277 42.44 -13.18 11.12
CA ALA A 277 42.51 -14.57 11.57
C ALA A 277 41.23 -15.04 12.30
N GLY A 278 40.28 -14.15 12.55
CA GLY A 278 39.05 -14.44 13.28
C GLY A 278 39.16 -14.29 14.80
N VAL A 279 40.18 -13.58 15.30
CA VAL A 279 40.53 -13.52 16.72
C VAL A 279 40.39 -12.10 17.25
N SER A 280 39.55 -11.92 18.28
CA SER A 280 39.44 -10.65 19.01
C SER A 280 40.72 -10.32 19.77
N VAL A 281 40.98 -9.03 19.95
CA VAL A 281 42.07 -8.54 20.79
C VAL A 281 41.70 -8.71 22.26
N ALA A 282 42.55 -9.40 23.02
CA ALA A 282 42.45 -9.55 24.47
C ALA A 282 43.08 -8.36 25.19
N SER A 283 44.23 -7.89 24.69
CA SER A 283 44.97 -6.77 25.27
C SER A 283 45.91 -6.12 24.25
N PRO A 284 46.22 -4.82 24.41
CA PRO A 284 47.30 -4.18 23.67
C PRO A 284 48.66 -4.80 24.07
N GLY A 285 49.62 -4.77 23.13
CA GLY A 285 50.94 -5.36 23.32
C GLY A 285 50.97 -6.87 23.08
N ALA A 286 52.18 -7.44 22.97
CA ALA A 286 52.37 -8.87 22.84
C ALA A 286 51.87 -9.65 24.06
N CYS A 287 51.47 -10.90 23.87
CA CYS A 287 51.07 -11.76 24.99
C CYS A 287 52.22 -11.93 25.99
N ALA A 288 51.87 -11.93 27.28
CA ALA A 288 52.84 -12.24 28.33
C ALA A 288 53.39 -13.66 28.13
N ALA A 289 54.71 -13.82 28.26
CA ALA A 289 55.32 -15.15 28.29
C ALA A 289 54.77 -15.92 29.49
N ARG A 290 54.24 -17.13 29.26
CA ARG A 290 53.90 -18.05 30.35
C ARG A 290 55.20 -18.42 31.06
N LEU A 291 55.39 -17.91 32.28
CA LEU A 291 56.43 -18.33 33.22
C LEU A 291 56.09 -19.71 33.80
#